data_AF-A0A7X0H7U6-F1
#
_entry.id   AF-A0A7X0H7U6-F1
#
_cell.length_a   1.000
_cell.length_b   1.000
_cell.length_c   1.000
_cell.angle_alpha   90.00
_cell.angle_beta   90.00
_cell.angle_gamma   90.00
#
_symmetry.space_group_name_H-M   'P 1'
#
loop_
_entity.id
_entity.type
_entity.pdbx_description
1 polymer ?
#
loop_
_entity_poly.entity_id
_entity_poly.type
_entity_poly.pdbx_seq_one_letter_code
_entity_poly.pdbx_strand_id
1 'polypeptide(L)'
;MNPATPPAPDAAPPAWRAPTPEALEAHLQRHAAIAPSPWARRAPLFVLGGVVLLAVVLQGPAAWLLPWLALVGILLFGRQKLLARRSFERRLSRAQELATLRHHRPALRSAWRLIPELVHLPAQQHRAVAVLAHALDNVGAYETAIVAYDRLLNDLPKDHPGAIHLKVQRAIASLFTHQLSDADDALRRLRGPVEPLAKTPIGASYRFALLFQSVQTAHYAEAIDESDGLVEALRPLGVEAGYGHALLAWCHAQRNDPERNDASLAQTWWQRATTLLPASALRARFPEIRDEIVGVPRD
;
A
#
# COMPACT_ATOMS: atom_id res chain seq x y z
N MET A 1 -39.74 5.78 -43.19
CA MET A 1 -39.17 5.82 -41.83
C MET A 1 -38.36 4.56 -41.64
N ASN A 2 -37.03 4.66 -41.63
CA ASN A 2 -36.17 3.51 -41.37
C ASN A 2 -36.22 3.19 -39.86
N PRO A 3 -36.48 1.94 -39.46
CA PRO A 3 -36.37 1.55 -38.06
C PRO A 3 -34.92 1.76 -37.59
N ALA A 4 -34.74 2.49 -36.50
CA ALA A 4 -33.44 2.73 -35.90
C ALA A 4 -32.81 1.39 -35.49
N THR A 5 -31.67 1.06 -36.07
CA THR A 5 -30.85 -0.08 -35.67
C THR A 5 -30.51 0.06 -34.18
N PRO A 6 -30.80 -0.92 -33.32
CA PRO A 6 -30.41 -0.87 -31.92
C PRO A 6 -28.89 -0.71 -31.80
N PRO A 7 -28.38 0.11 -30.87
CA PRO A 7 -26.95 0.25 -30.66
C PRO A 7 -26.35 -1.14 -30.38
N ALA A 8 -25.25 -1.46 -31.05
CA ALA A 8 -24.54 -2.72 -30.84
C ALA A 8 -24.25 -2.88 -29.33
N PRO A 9 -24.41 -4.08 -28.77
CA PRO A 9 -24.16 -4.32 -27.35
C PRO A 9 -22.76 -3.79 -27.00
N ASP A 10 -22.72 -2.86 -26.04
CA ASP A 10 -21.51 -2.16 -25.62
C ASP A 10 -20.38 -3.18 -25.43
N ALA A 11 -19.32 -3.05 -26.24
CA ALA A 11 -18.15 -3.89 -26.13
C ALA A 11 -17.68 -3.88 -24.68
N ALA A 12 -17.50 -5.08 -24.09
CA ALA A 12 -17.08 -5.21 -22.70
C ALA A 12 -15.87 -4.29 -22.46
N PRO A 13 -15.89 -3.47 -21.40
CA PRO A 13 -14.81 -2.52 -21.16
C PRO A 13 -13.48 -3.27 -21.13
N PRO A 14 -12.42 -2.72 -21.77
CA PRO A 14 -11.15 -3.41 -21.87
C PRO A 14 -10.68 -3.84 -20.48
N ALA A 15 -10.26 -5.11 -20.37
CA ALA A 15 -9.77 -5.66 -19.12
C ALA A 15 -8.66 -4.76 -18.57
N TRP A 16 -8.87 -4.22 -17.37
CA TRP A 16 -7.89 -3.34 -16.73
C TRP A 16 -6.57 -4.10 -16.54
N ARG A 17 -5.46 -3.49 -16.94
CA ARG A 17 -4.10 -4.01 -16.76
C ARG A 17 -3.36 -3.14 -15.75
N ALA A 18 -2.59 -3.78 -14.87
CA ALA A 18 -1.69 -3.09 -13.96
C ALA A 18 -0.61 -2.34 -14.76
N PRO A 19 -0.16 -1.16 -14.28
CA PRO A 19 0.96 -0.47 -14.90
C PRO A 19 2.24 -1.30 -14.78
N THR A 20 3.11 -1.23 -15.80
CA THR A 20 4.44 -1.82 -15.73
C THR A 20 5.32 -1.05 -14.73
N PRO A 21 6.42 -1.66 -14.23
CA PRO A 21 7.37 -0.98 -13.35
C PRO A 21 7.87 0.35 -13.92
N GLU A 22 8.22 0.39 -15.21
CA GLU A 22 8.75 1.57 -15.90
C GLU A 22 7.67 2.64 -16.05
N ALA A 23 6.43 2.23 -16.36
CA ALA A 23 5.31 3.15 -16.49
C ALA A 23 4.97 3.81 -15.14
N LEU A 24 5.03 3.03 -14.05
CA LEU A 24 4.87 3.57 -12.71
C LEU A 24 6.02 4.51 -12.35
N GLU A 25 7.27 4.11 -12.58
CA GLU A 25 8.43 4.92 -12.27
C GLU A 25 8.38 6.27 -13.02
N ALA A 26 8.13 6.25 -14.33
CA ALA A 26 7.97 7.45 -15.13
C ALA A 26 6.83 8.34 -14.63
N HIS A 27 5.72 7.74 -14.16
CA HIS A 27 4.59 8.47 -13.58
C HIS A 27 4.99 9.16 -12.27
N LEU A 28 5.68 8.44 -11.37
CA LEU A 28 6.13 8.99 -10.08
C LEU A 28 7.21 10.06 -10.26
N GLN A 29 8.14 9.87 -11.21
CA GLN A 29 9.17 10.86 -11.53
C GLN A 29 8.56 12.15 -12.11
N ARG A 30 7.63 12.02 -13.07
CA ARG A 30 6.92 13.18 -13.67
C ARG A 30 6.13 13.97 -12.63
N HIS A 31 5.65 13.29 -11.60
CA HIS A 31 4.86 13.87 -10.52
C HIS A 31 5.59 13.82 -9.19
N ALA A 32 6.91 14.04 -9.17
CA ALA A 32 7.68 14.05 -7.93
C ALA A 32 7.18 15.14 -6.95
N ALA A 33 7.26 14.84 -5.65
CA ALA A 33 6.83 15.77 -4.61
C ALA A 33 7.66 17.06 -4.66
N ILE A 34 6.99 18.20 -4.77
CA ILE A 34 7.64 19.51 -4.75
C ILE A 34 7.60 20.02 -3.31
N ALA A 35 8.78 20.18 -2.71
CA ALA A 35 8.90 20.77 -1.38
C ALA A 35 8.24 22.15 -1.38
N PRO A 36 7.41 22.50 -0.38
CA PRO A 36 6.75 23.79 -0.33
C PRO A 36 7.80 24.89 -0.26
N SER A 37 7.82 25.75 -1.29
CA SER A 37 8.73 26.90 -1.34
C SER A 37 8.62 27.71 -0.04
N PRO A 38 9.75 28.10 0.59
CA PRO A 38 9.72 28.95 1.79
C PRO A 38 8.99 30.27 1.52
N TRP A 39 9.05 30.77 0.27
CA TRP A 39 8.31 31.94 -0.18
C TRP A 39 6.80 31.71 -0.17
N ALA A 40 6.32 30.55 -0.62
CA ALA A 40 4.89 30.23 -0.61
C ALA A 40 4.30 30.20 0.81
N ARG A 41 5.11 29.82 1.82
CA ARG A 41 4.70 29.90 3.24
C ARG A 41 4.64 31.33 3.75
N ARG A 42 5.51 32.22 3.26
CA ARG A 42 5.61 33.62 3.67
C ARG A 42 4.79 34.58 2.81
N ALA A 43 4.23 34.13 1.70
CA ALA A 43 3.45 34.95 0.77
C ALA A 43 2.37 35.81 1.46
N PRO A 44 1.58 35.29 2.42
CA PRO A 44 0.60 36.12 3.14
C PRO A 44 1.24 37.28 3.91
N LEU A 45 2.43 37.07 4.48
CA LEU A 45 3.17 38.11 5.22
C LEU A 45 3.69 39.19 4.27
N PHE A 46 4.17 38.82 3.09
CA PHE A 46 4.62 39.78 2.08
C PHE A 46 3.47 40.61 1.52
N VAL A 47 2.31 39.98 1.26
CA VAL A 47 1.10 40.71 0.83
C VAL A 47 0.67 41.69 1.91
N LEU A 48 0.64 41.27 3.18
CA LEU A 48 0.30 42.15 4.30
C LEU A 48 1.28 43.33 4.42
N GLY A 49 2.59 43.05 4.38
CA GLY A 49 3.63 44.07 4.45
C GLY A 49 3.55 45.08 3.29
N GLY A 50 3.31 44.61 2.07
CA GLY A 50 3.12 45.47 0.90
C GLY A 50 1.87 46.35 1.01
N VAL A 51 0.77 45.82 1.54
CA VAL A 51 -0.47 46.58 1.76
C VAL A 51 -0.30 47.64 2.84
N VAL A 52 0.40 47.33 3.93
CA VAL A 52 0.72 48.33 4.97
C VAL A 52 1.60 49.43 4.41
N LEU A 53 2.63 49.09 3.64
CA LEU A 53 3.50 50.08 3.00
C LEU A 53 2.71 50.99 2.04
N LEU A 54 1.84 50.41 1.22
CA LEU A 54 0.99 51.16 0.28
C LEU A 54 0.02 52.09 1.00
N ALA A 55 -0.58 51.63 2.11
CA ALA A 55 -1.47 52.44 2.92
C ALA A 55 -0.77 53.65 3.58
N VAL A 56 0.52 53.52 3.93
CA VAL A 56 1.32 54.64 4.44
C VAL A 56 1.62 55.69 3.36
N VAL A 57 1.86 55.25 2.12
CA VAL A 57 2.18 56.14 0.99
C VAL A 57 0.94 56.88 0.47
N LEU A 58 -0.22 56.20 0.42
CA LEU A 58 -1.47 56.79 -0.05
C LEU A 58 -2.10 57.65 1.06
N GLN A 59 -1.92 58.97 0.99
CA GLN A 59 -2.60 59.89 1.91
C GLN A 59 -4.03 60.15 1.42
N GLY A 60 -4.98 59.30 1.83
CA GLY A 60 -6.39 59.49 1.52
C GLY A 60 -7.31 58.51 2.24
N PRO A 61 -8.63 58.77 2.29
CA PRO A 61 -9.59 57.91 2.98
C PRO A 61 -9.63 56.48 2.43
N ALA A 62 -9.28 56.29 1.15
CA ALA A 62 -9.16 54.97 0.52
C ALA A 62 -8.05 54.10 1.15
N ALA A 63 -7.00 54.71 1.72
CA ALA A 63 -5.92 53.97 2.35
C ALA A 63 -6.37 53.19 3.59
N TRP A 64 -7.46 53.63 4.24
CA TRP A 64 -8.02 52.95 5.40
C TRP A 64 -8.76 51.64 5.04
N LEU A 65 -9.23 51.50 3.79
CA LEU A 65 -9.92 50.29 3.31
C LEU A 65 -8.95 49.19 2.84
N LEU A 66 -7.74 49.56 2.42
CA LEU A 66 -6.77 48.62 1.84
C LEU A 66 -6.40 47.45 2.79
N PRO A 67 -6.09 47.66 4.08
CA PRO A 67 -5.78 46.57 5.00
C PRO A 67 -6.93 45.59 5.17
N TRP A 68 -8.17 46.09 5.21
CA TRP A 68 -9.36 45.26 5.34
C TRP A 68 -9.61 44.43 4.08
N LEU A 69 -9.48 45.03 2.89
CA LEU A 69 -9.59 44.30 1.62
C LEU A 69 -8.51 43.21 1.49
N ALA A 70 -7.27 43.52 1.88
CA ALA A 70 -6.19 42.54 1.89
C ALA A 70 -6.46 41.40 2.88
N LEU A 71 -6.94 41.71 4.08
CA LEU A 71 -7.32 40.71 5.07
C LEU A 71 -8.43 39.79 4.52
N VAL A 72 -9.48 40.36 3.92
CA VAL A 72 -10.56 39.60 3.28
C VAL A 72 -10.00 38.71 2.16
N GLY A 73 -9.12 39.24 1.31
CA GLY A 73 -8.47 38.47 0.25
C GLY A 73 -7.66 37.28 0.78
N ILE A 74 -6.85 37.49 1.84
CA ILE A 74 -6.08 36.44 2.51
C ILE A 74 -7.01 35.37 3.10
N LEU A 75 -8.11 35.79 3.75
CA LEU A 75 -9.09 34.87 4.34
C LEU A 75 -9.80 34.03 3.27
N LEU A 76 -10.23 34.63 2.16
CA LEU A 76 -10.86 33.93 1.04
C LEU A 76 -9.89 32.94 0.39
N PHE A 77 -8.64 33.35 0.14
CA PHE A 77 -7.60 32.47 -0.38
C PHE A 77 -7.31 31.29 0.56
N GLY A 78 -7.17 31.57 1.86
CA GLY A 78 -6.99 30.55 2.88
C GLY A 78 -8.14 29.55 2.94
N ARG A 79 -9.39 30.03 2.87
CA ARG A 79 -10.60 29.21 2.81
C ARG A 79 -10.61 28.32 1.57
N GLN A 80 -10.34 28.86 0.38
CA GLN A 80 -10.28 28.06 -0.85
C GLN A 80 -9.21 26.97 -0.78
N LYS A 81 -8.01 27.29 -0.30
CA LYS A 81 -6.91 26.32 -0.12
C LYS A 81 -7.28 25.23 0.88
N LEU A 82 -7.96 25.57 1.98
CA LEU A 82 -8.45 24.61 2.95
C LEU A 82 -9.52 23.69 2.37
N LEU A 83 -10.48 24.24 1.60
CA LEU A 83 -11.51 23.46 0.94
C LEU A 83 -10.92 22.48 -0.09
N ALA A 84 -9.92 22.92 -0.86
CA ALA A 84 -9.17 22.06 -1.76
C ALA A 84 -8.44 20.95 -0.99
N ARG A 85 -7.74 21.27 0.11
CA ARG A 85 -7.09 20.26 0.96
C ARG A 85 -8.06 19.23 1.51
N ARG A 86 -9.23 19.66 1.97
CA ARG A 86 -10.31 18.76 2.45
C ARG A 86 -10.90 17.91 1.34
N SER A 87 -10.98 18.40 0.10
CA SER A 87 -11.45 17.58 -1.03
C SER A 87 -10.45 16.49 -1.39
N PHE A 88 -9.15 16.81 -1.39
CA PHE A 88 -8.08 15.82 -1.55
C PHE A 88 -8.09 14.76 -0.46
N GLU A 89 -8.19 15.20 0.80
CA GLU A 89 -8.22 14.29 1.95
C GLU A 89 -9.41 13.33 1.87
N ARG A 90 -10.61 13.80 1.53
CA ARG A 90 -11.78 12.94 1.32
C ARG A 90 -11.56 11.90 0.22
N ARG A 91 -11.00 12.30 -0.93
CA ARG A 91 -10.71 11.38 -2.04
C ARG A 91 -9.65 10.35 -1.67
N LEU A 92 -8.61 10.76 -0.96
CA LEU A 92 -7.56 9.88 -0.46
C LEU A 92 -8.09 8.89 0.58
N SER A 93 -8.88 9.35 1.55
CA SER A 93 -9.54 8.48 2.54
C SER A 93 -10.44 7.45 1.86
N ARG A 94 -11.17 7.85 0.81
CA ARG A 94 -11.97 6.92 0.00
C ARG A 94 -11.11 5.89 -0.74
N ALA A 95 -9.95 6.29 -1.28
CA ALA A 95 -9.03 5.35 -1.91
C ALA A 95 -8.48 4.32 -0.89
N GLN A 96 -8.17 4.78 0.32
CA GLN A 96 -7.72 3.93 1.42
C GLN A 96 -8.83 2.98 1.89
N GLU A 97 -10.06 3.47 2.03
CA GLU A 97 -11.24 2.65 2.37
C GLU A 97 -11.47 1.55 1.32
N LEU A 98 -11.41 1.89 0.03
CA LEU A 98 -11.49 0.90 -1.05
C LEU A 98 -10.41 -0.19 -0.93
N ALA A 99 -9.19 0.18 -0.52
CA ALA A 99 -8.11 -0.77 -0.32
C ALA A 99 -8.40 -1.70 0.87
N THR A 100 -8.83 -1.13 2.01
CA THR A 100 -9.23 -1.90 3.22
C THR A 100 -10.39 -2.87 2.91
N LEU A 101 -11.36 -2.44 2.11
CA LEU A 101 -12.49 -3.25 1.64
C LEU A 101 -12.13 -4.24 0.52
N ARG A 102 -10.83 -4.39 0.22
CA ARG A 102 -10.30 -5.31 -0.81
C ARG A 102 -10.77 -5.01 -2.24
N HIS A 103 -11.23 -3.79 -2.49
CA HIS A 103 -11.47 -3.27 -3.83
C HIS A 103 -10.18 -2.67 -4.41
N HIS A 104 -9.14 -3.51 -4.52
CA HIS A 104 -7.78 -3.09 -4.87
C HIS A 104 -7.69 -2.42 -6.24
N ARG A 105 -8.38 -2.93 -7.27
CA ARG A 105 -8.38 -2.31 -8.61
C ARG A 105 -9.00 -0.90 -8.61
N PRO A 106 -10.19 -0.66 -8.01
CA PRO A 106 -10.69 0.70 -7.76
C PRO A 106 -9.75 1.59 -6.94
N ALA A 107 -9.19 1.07 -5.84
CA ALA A 107 -8.26 1.82 -4.99
C ALA A 107 -7.03 2.29 -5.75
N LEU A 108 -6.40 1.39 -6.52
CA LEU A 108 -5.26 1.67 -7.37
C LEU A 108 -5.58 2.77 -8.39
N ARG A 109 -6.69 2.66 -9.13
CA ARG A 109 -7.12 3.70 -10.09
C ARG A 109 -7.34 5.05 -9.43
N SER A 110 -7.92 5.06 -8.23
CA SER A 110 -8.15 6.29 -7.46
C SER A 110 -6.82 6.93 -7.03
N ALA A 111 -5.92 6.14 -6.43
CA ALA A 111 -4.60 6.60 -6.00
C ALA A 111 -3.75 7.11 -7.17
N TRP A 112 -3.73 6.38 -8.29
CA TRP A 112 -3.00 6.75 -9.51
C TRP A 112 -3.40 8.14 -10.03
N ARG A 113 -4.71 8.42 -10.08
CA ARG A 113 -5.25 9.72 -10.53
C ARG A 113 -4.99 10.85 -9.54
N LEU A 114 -4.89 10.55 -8.24
CA LEU A 114 -4.64 11.58 -7.22
C LEU A 114 -3.20 12.06 -7.20
N ILE A 115 -2.21 11.21 -7.53
CA ILE A 115 -0.78 11.55 -7.43
C ILE A 115 -0.41 12.86 -8.15
N PRO A 116 -0.80 13.11 -9.41
CA PRO A 116 -0.52 14.37 -10.11
C PRO A 116 -1.09 15.60 -9.40
N GLU A 117 -2.25 15.46 -8.75
CA GLU A 117 -2.91 16.58 -8.06
C GLU A 117 -2.28 16.88 -6.68
N LEU A 118 -1.47 15.95 -6.15
CA LEU A 118 -0.87 16.02 -4.82
C LEU A 118 0.60 16.47 -4.82
N VAL A 119 1.17 16.87 -5.96
CA VAL A 119 2.59 17.27 -6.08
C VAL A 119 3.01 18.38 -5.11
N HIS A 120 2.09 19.25 -4.70
CA HIS A 120 2.34 20.33 -3.73
C HIS A 120 1.99 19.97 -2.28
N LEU A 121 1.62 18.72 -2.04
CA LEU A 121 1.16 18.17 -0.77
C LEU A 121 1.94 16.86 -0.47
N PRO A 122 3.26 16.93 -0.19
CA PRO A 122 4.14 15.76 -0.13
C PRO A 122 3.64 14.66 0.81
N ALA A 123 3.17 15.02 2.01
CA ALA A 123 2.65 14.05 2.97
C ALA A 123 1.41 13.30 2.45
N GLN A 124 0.51 13.99 1.73
CA GLN A 124 -0.66 13.38 1.11
C GLN A 124 -0.26 12.53 -0.09
N GLN A 125 0.73 12.97 -0.87
CA GLN A 125 1.25 12.21 -1.98
C GLN A 125 1.87 10.89 -1.53
N HIS A 126 2.69 10.90 -0.48
CA HIS A 126 3.25 9.67 0.12
C HIS A 126 2.17 8.70 0.56
N ARG A 127 1.09 9.19 1.19
CA ARG A 127 -0.07 8.36 1.52
C ARG A 127 -0.76 7.77 0.28
N ALA A 128 -0.90 8.55 -0.79
CA ALA A 128 -1.47 8.05 -2.04
C ALA A 128 -0.59 6.97 -2.69
N VAL A 129 0.74 7.16 -2.70
CA VAL A 129 1.70 6.16 -3.19
C VAL A 129 1.69 4.90 -2.30
N ALA A 130 1.51 5.03 -0.98
CA ALA A 130 1.37 3.88 -0.09
C ALA A 130 0.10 3.06 -0.39
N VAL A 131 -1.04 3.72 -0.62
CA VAL A 131 -2.28 3.05 -1.06
C VAL A 131 -2.07 2.37 -2.42
N LEU A 132 -1.36 3.03 -3.35
CA LEU A 132 -1.02 2.47 -4.65
C LEU A 132 -0.16 1.20 -4.52
N ALA A 133 0.92 1.25 -3.73
CA ALA A 133 1.82 0.13 -3.49
C ALA A 133 1.08 -1.08 -2.91
N HIS A 134 0.30 -0.86 -1.86
CA HIS A 134 -0.50 -1.92 -1.24
C HIS A 134 -1.53 -2.51 -2.21
N ALA A 135 -2.18 -1.68 -3.02
CA ALA A 135 -3.13 -2.17 -4.02
C ALA A 135 -2.44 -2.95 -5.16
N LEU A 136 -1.23 -2.55 -5.58
CA LEU A 136 -0.42 -3.26 -6.57
C LEU A 136 0.00 -4.65 -6.05
N ASP A 137 0.47 -4.72 -4.81
CA ASP A 137 0.82 -5.97 -4.15
C ASP A 137 -0.38 -6.94 -4.12
N ASN A 138 -1.56 -6.48 -3.72
CA ASN A 138 -2.75 -7.33 -3.63
C ASN A 138 -3.34 -7.76 -4.99
N VAL A 139 -3.02 -7.06 -6.09
CA VAL A 139 -3.41 -7.53 -7.44
C VAL A 139 -2.34 -8.40 -8.09
N GLY A 140 -1.26 -8.74 -7.37
CA GLY A 140 -0.17 -9.58 -7.86
C GLY A 140 0.83 -8.85 -8.76
N ALA A 141 0.81 -7.52 -8.81
CA ALA A 141 1.76 -6.71 -9.59
C ALA A 141 3.01 -6.39 -8.75
N TYR A 142 3.71 -7.42 -8.29
CA TYR A 142 4.76 -7.33 -7.27
C TYR A 142 5.97 -6.49 -7.69
N GLU A 143 6.47 -6.67 -8.91
CA GLU A 143 7.59 -5.86 -9.43
C GLU A 143 7.25 -4.37 -9.42
N THR A 144 6.04 -4.02 -9.88
CA THR A 144 5.53 -2.65 -9.85
C THR A 144 5.33 -2.16 -8.41
N ALA A 145 4.89 -3.02 -7.48
CA ALA A 145 4.78 -2.67 -6.07
C ALA A 145 6.14 -2.36 -5.43
N ILE A 146 7.20 -3.10 -5.77
CA ILE A 146 8.58 -2.85 -5.31
C ILE A 146 9.02 -1.44 -5.69
N VAL A 147 8.79 -1.00 -6.94
CA VAL A 147 9.09 0.37 -7.38
C VAL A 147 8.39 1.43 -6.50
N ALA A 148 7.13 1.20 -6.16
CA ALA A 148 6.39 2.10 -5.27
C ALA A 148 6.95 2.10 -3.84
N TYR A 149 7.32 0.93 -3.30
CA TYR A 149 7.95 0.82 -1.99
C TYR A 149 9.32 1.49 -1.95
N ASP A 150 10.15 1.30 -2.97
CA ASP A 150 11.47 1.93 -3.09
C ASP A 150 11.35 3.45 -3.15
N ARG A 151 10.35 3.97 -3.90
CA ARG A 151 10.06 5.41 -3.89
C ARG A 151 9.73 5.93 -2.49
N LEU A 152 8.87 5.22 -1.74
CA LEU A 152 8.49 5.62 -0.38
C LEU A 152 9.67 5.55 0.59
N LEU A 153 10.50 4.51 0.49
CA LEU A 153 11.67 4.32 1.34
C LEU A 153 12.74 5.38 1.09
N ASN A 154 12.91 5.83 -0.16
CA ASN A 154 13.84 6.90 -0.52
C ASN A 154 13.39 8.27 -0.01
N ASP A 155 12.08 8.49 0.12
CA ASP A 155 11.52 9.77 0.59
C ASP A 155 11.40 9.85 2.12
N LEU A 156 11.43 8.72 2.84
CA LEU A 156 11.31 8.69 4.30
C LEU A 156 12.67 8.83 5.01
N PRO A 157 12.72 9.51 6.17
CA PRO A 157 13.89 9.45 7.04
C PRO A 157 14.22 8.00 7.42
N LYS A 158 15.51 7.66 7.50
CA LYS A 158 15.99 6.30 7.82
C LYS A 158 15.43 5.75 9.13
N ASP A 159 15.22 6.63 10.11
CA ASP A 159 14.74 6.30 11.45
C ASP A 159 13.21 6.39 11.58
N HIS A 160 12.49 6.64 10.49
CA HIS A 160 11.03 6.73 10.53
C HIS A 160 10.42 5.35 10.81
N PRO A 161 9.54 5.19 11.82
CA PRO A 161 8.99 3.87 12.20
C PRO A 161 8.22 3.20 11.06
N GLY A 162 7.54 3.99 10.22
CA GLY A 162 6.86 3.48 9.02
C GLY A 162 7.80 2.86 7.98
N ALA A 163 9.10 3.18 7.99
CA ALA A 163 10.06 2.58 7.06
C ALA A 163 10.29 1.10 7.35
N ILE A 164 10.18 0.65 8.61
CA ILE A 164 10.28 -0.77 8.97
C ILE A 164 9.16 -1.55 8.29
N HIS A 165 7.92 -1.07 8.39
CA HIS A 165 6.78 -1.70 7.75
C HIS A 165 6.94 -1.78 6.22
N LEU A 166 7.37 -0.69 5.57
CA LEU A 166 7.58 -0.67 4.12
C LEU A 166 8.72 -1.61 3.68
N LYS A 167 9.80 -1.74 4.47
CA LYS A 167 10.87 -2.70 4.19
C LYS A 167 10.39 -4.14 4.29
N VAL A 168 9.55 -4.47 5.28
CA VAL A 168 8.92 -5.79 5.38
C VAL A 168 8.04 -6.08 4.16
N GLN A 169 7.17 -5.14 3.78
CA GLN A 169 6.28 -5.30 2.61
C GLN A 169 7.07 -5.44 1.30
N ARG A 170 8.15 -4.64 1.12
CA ARG A 170 9.07 -4.79 0.00
C ARG A 170 9.74 -6.17 -0.02
N ALA A 171 10.20 -6.68 1.12
CA ALA A 171 10.81 -8.00 1.21
C ALA A 171 9.81 -9.11 0.84
N ILE A 172 8.56 -9.01 1.29
CA ILE A 172 7.48 -9.93 0.87
C ILE A 172 7.27 -9.89 -0.65
N ALA A 173 7.17 -8.69 -1.25
CA ALA A 173 7.06 -8.56 -2.70
C ALA A 173 8.30 -9.10 -3.45
N SER A 174 9.49 -9.00 -2.85
CA SER A 174 10.74 -9.55 -3.39
C SER A 174 10.71 -11.09 -3.38
N LEU A 175 10.14 -11.71 -2.34
CA LEU A 175 9.92 -13.16 -2.29
C LEU A 175 8.96 -13.63 -3.40
N PHE A 176 7.88 -12.88 -3.67
CA PHE A 176 6.96 -13.19 -4.77
C PHE A 176 7.54 -13.03 -6.17
N THR A 177 8.64 -12.30 -6.32
CA THR A 177 9.35 -12.10 -7.59
C THR A 177 10.62 -12.95 -7.69
N HIS A 178 10.77 -13.92 -6.79
CA HIS A 178 11.92 -14.82 -6.69
C HIS A 178 13.28 -14.10 -6.50
N GLN A 179 13.28 -12.87 -5.97
CA GLN A 179 14.49 -12.14 -5.58
C GLN A 179 14.96 -12.58 -4.18
N LEU A 180 15.25 -13.88 -4.03
CA LEU A 180 15.47 -14.50 -2.71
C LEU A 180 16.67 -13.93 -1.96
N SER A 181 17.77 -13.61 -2.66
CA SER A 181 18.96 -13.01 -2.04
C SER A 181 18.67 -11.63 -1.47
N ASP A 182 17.97 -10.78 -2.22
CA ASP A 182 17.62 -9.44 -1.78
C ASP A 182 16.62 -9.46 -0.62
N ALA A 183 15.67 -10.39 -0.67
CA ALA A 183 14.72 -10.61 0.40
C ALA A 183 15.40 -11.09 1.70
N ASP A 184 16.31 -12.07 1.61
CA ASP A 184 17.07 -12.58 2.76
C ASP A 184 17.91 -11.48 3.43
N ASP A 185 18.66 -10.71 2.64
CA ASP A 185 19.45 -9.60 3.15
C ASP A 185 18.59 -8.53 3.82
N ALA A 186 17.43 -8.22 3.23
CA ALA A 186 16.48 -7.28 3.81
C ALA A 186 15.92 -7.80 5.15
N LEU A 187 15.50 -9.06 5.22
CA LEU A 187 14.96 -9.68 6.44
C LEU A 187 16.01 -9.76 7.55
N ARG A 188 17.25 -10.13 7.23
CA ARG A 188 18.36 -10.13 8.20
C ARG A 188 18.59 -8.76 8.83
N ARG A 189 18.58 -7.70 8.01
CA ARG A 189 18.73 -6.30 8.49
C ARG A 189 17.54 -5.83 9.33
N LEU A 190 16.36 -6.42 9.14
CA LEU A 190 15.15 -6.08 9.88
C LEU A 190 15.04 -6.76 11.25
N ARG A 191 15.82 -7.82 11.52
CA ARG A 191 15.73 -8.61 12.76
C ARG A 191 15.77 -7.75 14.03
N GLY A 192 16.78 -6.90 14.17
CA GLY A 192 16.92 -6.02 15.34
C GLY A 192 15.81 -4.96 15.44
N PRO A 193 15.57 -4.14 14.39
CA PRO A 193 14.52 -3.12 14.41
C PRO A 193 13.09 -3.66 14.64
N VAL A 194 12.81 -4.90 14.25
CA VAL A 194 11.47 -5.50 14.39
C VAL A 194 11.25 -6.17 15.76
N GLU A 195 12.30 -6.55 16.48
CA GLU A 195 12.18 -7.25 17.77
C GLU A 195 11.30 -6.49 18.80
N PRO A 196 11.43 -5.17 19.02
CA PRO A 196 10.54 -4.42 19.91
C PRO A 196 9.08 -4.39 19.43
N LEU A 197 8.84 -4.72 18.16
CA LEU A 197 7.54 -4.68 17.48
C LEU A 197 6.93 -6.08 17.32
N ALA A 198 7.48 -7.12 17.96
CA ALA A 198 7.07 -8.51 17.77
C ALA A 198 5.56 -8.77 17.97
N LYS A 199 4.90 -8.04 18.88
CA LYS A 199 3.47 -8.17 19.18
C LYS A 199 2.57 -7.23 18.35
N THR A 200 3.13 -6.55 17.36
CA THR A 200 2.40 -5.61 16.50
C THR A 200 2.14 -6.24 15.13
N PRO A 201 1.24 -5.66 14.30
CA PRO A 201 1.07 -6.09 12.91
C PRO A 201 2.39 -6.08 12.11
N ILE A 202 3.33 -5.18 12.41
CA ILE A 202 4.63 -5.12 11.73
C ILE A 202 5.47 -6.36 12.04
N GLY A 203 5.54 -6.75 13.31
CA GLY A 203 6.23 -7.97 13.74
C GLY A 203 5.58 -9.22 13.16
N ALA A 204 4.25 -9.25 13.11
CA ALA A 204 3.50 -10.34 12.50
C ALA A 204 3.77 -10.46 10.98
N SER A 205 3.78 -9.34 10.24
CA SER A 205 4.14 -9.35 8.81
C SER A 205 5.58 -9.82 8.58
N TYR A 206 6.52 -9.47 9.46
CA TYR A 206 7.89 -9.95 9.39
C TYR A 206 7.98 -11.46 9.62
N ARG A 207 7.26 -12.00 10.61
CA ARG A 207 7.17 -13.45 10.85
C ARG A 207 6.53 -14.20 9.67
N PHE A 208 5.50 -13.61 9.06
CA PHE A 208 4.95 -14.12 7.81
C PHE A 208 5.99 -14.14 6.68
N ALA A 209 6.79 -13.08 6.55
CA ALA A 209 7.85 -13.03 5.54
C ALA A 209 8.93 -14.11 5.75
N LEU A 210 9.32 -14.37 7.01
CA LEU A 210 10.23 -15.47 7.34
C LEU A 210 9.64 -16.84 6.98
N LEU A 211 8.38 -17.11 7.34
CA LEU A 211 7.70 -18.33 6.93
C LEU A 211 7.70 -18.48 5.40
N PHE A 212 7.38 -17.41 4.69
CA PHE A 212 7.32 -17.43 3.24
C PHE A 212 8.71 -17.67 2.61
N GLN A 213 9.77 -17.10 3.20
CA GLN A 213 11.14 -17.38 2.83
C GLN A 213 11.50 -18.86 3.02
N SER A 214 11.14 -19.47 4.16
CA SER A 214 11.38 -20.90 4.42
C SER A 214 10.66 -21.78 3.40
N VAL A 215 9.42 -21.44 3.02
CA VAL A 215 8.68 -22.14 1.95
C VAL A 215 9.39 -22.03 0.61
N GLN A 216 9.79 -20.81 0.21
CA GLN A 216 10.47 -20.57 -1.07
C GLN A 216 11.85 -21.26 -1.17
N THR A 217 12.46 -21.58 -0.03
CA THR A 217 13.76 -22.24 0.06
C THR A 217 13.65 -23.72 0.45
N ALA A 218 12.44 -24.28 0.46
CA ALA A 218 12.15 -25.68 0.80
C ALA A 218 12.58 -26.13 2.21
N HIS A 219 12.74 -25.21 3.16
CA HIS A 219 13.02 -25.50 4.58
C HIS A 219 11.72 -25.80 5.34
N TYR A 220 10.94 -26.78 4.87
CA TYR A 220 9.60 -27.07 5.40
C TYR A 220 9.62 -27.55 6.85
N ALA A 221 10.61 -28.38 7.23
CA ALA A 221 10.73 -28.90 8.58
C ALA A 221 10.94 -27.78 9.61
N GLU A 222 11.87 -26.86 9.33
CA GLU A 222 12.13 -25.69 10.18
C GLU A 222 10.90 -24.79 10.30
N ALA A 223 10.21 -24.53 9.19
CA ALA A 223 8.95 -23.77 9.20
C ALA A 223 7.86 -24.41 10.06
N ILE A 224 7.77 -25.75 10.09
CA ILE A 224 6.82 -26.50 10.92
C ILE A 224 7.24 -26.44 12.39
N ASP A 225 8.53 -26.61 12.69
CA ASP A 225 9.04 -26.60 14.06
C ASP A 225 8.86 -25.22 14.72
N GLU A 226 8.88 -24.13 13.94
CA GLU A 226 8.57 -22.78 14.43
C GLU A 226 7.05 -22.46 14.52
N SER A 227 6.18 -23.36 14.05
CA SER A 227 4.76 -23.06 13.83
C SER A 227 3.94 -22.78 15.10
N ASP A 228 4.31 -23.38 16.24
CA ASP A 228 3.61 -23.21 17.52
C ASP A 228 3.64 -21.76 18.00
N GLY A 229 4.80 -21.10 17.87
CA GLY A 229 4.93 -19.67 18.15
C GLY A 229 4.37 -18.77 17.06
N LEU A 230 4.30 -19.30 15.83
CA LEU A 230 3.90 -18.53 14.65
C LEU A 230 2.41 -18.18 14.66
N VAL A 231 1.53 -19.05 15.14
CA VAL A 231 0.08 -18.73 15.23
C VAL A 231 -0.18 -17.49 16.06
N GLU A 232 0.39 -17.46 17.26
CA GLU A 232 0.27 -16.31 18.17
C GLU A 232 0.92 -15.07 17.56
N ALA A 233 2.07 -15.24 16.90
CA ALA A 233 2.76 -14.15 16.22
C ALA A 233 1.99 -13.59 15.02
N LEU A 234 1.19 -14.40 14.31
CA LEU A 234 0.40 -13.96 13.16
C LEU A 234 -0.95 -13.36 13.53
N ARG A 235 -1.45 -13.58 14.77
CA ARG A 235 -2.75 -13.05 15.23
C ARG A 235 -2.96 -11.55 14.93
N PRO A 236 -1.97 -10.66 15.10
CA PRO A 236 -2.15 -9.23 14.78
C PRO A 236 -2.49 -8.91 13.33
N LEU A 237 -2.29 -9.84 12.38
CA LEU A 237 -2.68 -9.68 10.97
C LEU A 237 -4.19 -9.86 10.74
N GLY A 238 -4.93 -10.38 11.73
CA GLY A 238 -6.36 -10.66 11.60
C GLY A 238 -6.65 -11.61 10.45
N VAL A 239 -7.41 -11.14 9.46
CA VAL A 239 -7.83 -11.96 8.30
C VAL A 239 -6.64 -12.37 7.43
N GLU A 240 -5.57 -11.56 7.36
CA GLU A 240 -4.38 -11.88 6.56
C GLU A 240 -3.54 -13.03 7.16
N ALA A 241 -3.76 -13.40 8.44
CA ALA A 241 -3.16 -14.59 9.03
C ALA A 241 -3.53 -15.88 8.26
N GLY A 242 -4.64 -15.87 7.52
CA GLY A 242 -5.03 -16.96 6.63
C GLY A 242 -3.97 -17.32 5.60
N TYR A 243 -3.20 -16.35 5.10
CA TYR A 243 -2.09 -16.62 4.19
C TYR A 243 -0.97 -17.42 4.87
N GLY A 244 -0.64 -17.10 6.12
CA GLY A 244 0.36 -17.86 6.89
C GLY A 244 -0.11 -19.27 7.22
N HIS A 245 -1.39 -19.46 7.56
CA HIS A 245 -1.96 -20.80 7.76
C HIS A 245 -1.95 -21.64 6.47
N ALA A 246 -2.21 -21.03 5.31
CA ALA A 246 -2.13 -21.72 4.02
C ALA A 246 -0.69 -22.18 3.71
N LEU A 247 0.31 -21.35 4.02
CA LEU A 247 1.73 -21.71 3.87
C LEU A 247 2.14 -22.84 4.83
N LEU A 248 1.65 -22.85 6.07
CA LEU A 248 1.88 -23.97 6.99
C LEU A 248 1.22 -25.26 6.51
N ALA A 249 -0.01 -25.17 5.99
CA ALA A 249 -0.68 -26.31 5.36
C ALA A 249 0.16 -26.89 4.22
N TRP A 250 0.73 -26.00 3.40
CA TRP A 250 1.65 -26.37 2.33
C TRP A 250 2.92 -27.04 2.86
N CYS A 251 3.57 -26.51 3.90
CA CYS A 251 4.75 -27.14 4.50
C CYS A 251 4.47 -28.59 4.94
N HIS A 252 3.36 -28.85 5.62
CA HIS A 252 2.98 -30.20 6.04
C HIS A 252 2.71 -31.11 4.84
N ALA A 253 2.02 -30.60 3.81
CA ALA A 253 1.77 -31.37 2.58
C ALA A 253 3.09 -31.75 1.87
N GLN A 254 4.07 -30.83 1.82
CA GLN A 254 5.37 -31.07 1.19
C GLN A 254 6.27 -32.01 2.00
N ARG A 255 6.21 -31.96 3.34
CA ARG A 255 6.99 -32.87 4.18
C ARG A 255 6.52 -34.32 4.02
N ASN A 256 5.21 -34.54 3.91
CA ASN A 256 4.57 -35.84 3.65
C ASN A 256 5.09 -36.98 4.54
N ASP A 257 5.31 -36.73 5.84
CA ASP A 257 5.74 -37.76 6.79
C ASP A 257 4.50 -38.48 7.37
N PRO A 258 4.24 -39.76 7.00
CA PRO A 258 3.08 -40.50 7.47
C PRO A 258 3.14 -40.81 8.97
N GLU A 259 4.33 -40.94 9.56
CA GLU A 259 4.48 -41.22 10.99
C GLU A 259 4.01 -40.05 11.86
N ARG A 260 4.13 -38.83 11.32
CA ARG A 260 3.75 -37.58 11.99
C ARG A 260 2.33 -37.10 11.68
N ASN A 261 1.56 -37.88 10.93
CA ASN A 261 0.19 -37.53 10.53
C ASN A 261 0.12 -36.18 9.77
N ASP A 262 1.10 -35.91 8.91
CA ASP A 262 1.23 -34.62 8.21
C ASP A 262 0.03 -34.29 7.32
N ALA A 263 -0.60 -35.28 6.69
CA ALA A 263 -1.78 -35.08 5.87
C ALA A 263 -2.96 -34.48 6.66
N SER A 264 -3.19 -34.97 7.89
CA SER A 264 -4.25 -34.45 8.75
C SER A 264 -3.94 -33.05 9.27
N LEU A 265 -2.66 -32.78 9.58
CA LEU A 265 -2.21 -31.44 9.99
C LEU A 265 -2.33 -30.44 8.83
N ALA A 266 -1.94 -30.83 7.62
CA ALA A 266 -2.11 -30.02 6.41
C ALA A 266 -3.58 -29.65 6.20
N GLN A 267 -4.50 -30.62 6.31
CA GLN A 267 -5.94 -30.38 6.21
C GLN A 267 -6.45 -29.43 7.30
N THR A 268 -5.98 -29.60 8.54
CA THR A 268 -6.35 -28.74 9.67
C THR A 268 -5.92 -27.28 9.44
N TRP A 269 -4.68 -27.08 9.01
CA TRP A 269 -4.17 -25.74 8.68
C TRP A 269 -4.88 -25.11 7.49
N TRP A 270 -5.18 -25.90 6.45
CA TRP A 270 -5.96 -25.44 5.31
C TRP A 270 -7.36 -25.01 5.72
N GLN A 271 -8.05 -25.79 6.57
CA GLN A 271 -9.35 -25.42 7.10
C GLN A 271 -9.31 -24.09 7.87
N ARG A 272 -8.28 -23.90 8.72
CA ARG A 272 -8.04 -22.62 9.43
C ARG A 272 -7.83 -21.47 8.46
N ALA A 273 -7.01 -21.68 7.41
CA ALA A 273 -6.80 -20.68 6.37
C ALA A 273 -8.11 -20.30 5.67
N THR A 274 -8.92 -21.30 5.30
CA THR A 274 -10.20 -21.09 4.59
C THR A 274 -11.31 -20.47 5.46
N THR A 275 -11.20 -20.57 6.78
CA THR A 275 -12.09 -19.86 7.72
C THR A 275 -11.82 -18.36 7.71
N LEU A 276 -10.58 -17.94 7.44
CA LEU A 276 -10.20 -16.53 7.36
C LEU A 276 -10.31 -15.97 5.94
N LEU A 277 -9.93 -16.75 4.93
CA LEU A 277 -9.85 -16.30 3.54
C LEU A 277 -10.52 -17.29 2.60
N PRO A 278 -11.25 -16.85 1.56
CA PRO A 278 -11.78 -17.78 0.58
C PRO A 278 -10.65 -18.49 -0.15
N ALA A 279 -10.83 -19.79 -0.44
CA ALA A 279 -9.83 -20.61 -1.11
C ALA A 279 -9.37 -20.02 -2.45
N SER A 280 -10.25 -19.33 -3.18
CA SER A 280 -9.93 -18.62 -4.42
C SER A 280 -8.91 -17.50 -4.22
N ALA A 281 -8.97 -16.77 -3.11
CA ALA A 281 -7.99 -15.73 -2.78
C ALA A 281 -6.64 -16.34 -2.39
N LEU A 282 -6.65 -17.42 -1.60
CA LEU A 282 -5.43 -18.15 -1.24
C LEU A 282 -4.72 -18.69 -2.49
N ARG A 283 -5.46 -19.36 -3.39
CA ARG A 283 -4.95 -19.89 -4.67
C ARG A 283 -4.57 -18.81 -5.68
N ALA A 284 -5.14 -17.61 -5.57
CA ALA A 284 -4.74 -16.47 -6.39
C ALA A 284 -3.42 -15.88 -5.90
N ARG A 285 -3.19 -15.87 -4.58
CA ARG A 285 -1.97 -15.36 -3.96
C ARG A 285 -0.80 -16.34 -4.09
N PHE A 286 -1.04 -17.63 -3.87
CA PHE A 286 -0.04 -18.69 -3.91
C PHE A 286 -0.46 -19.75 -4.95
N PRO A 287 -0.04 -19.59 -6.21
CA PRO A 287 -0.39 -20.53 -7.27
C PRO A 287 0.13 -21.95 -7.01
N GLU A 288 1.19 -22.11 -6.23
CA GLU A 288 1.81 -23.39 -5.86
C GLU A 288 0.86 -24.29 -5.08
N ILE A 289 -0.04 -23.69 -4.28
CA ILE A 289 -0.98 -24.44 -3.43
C ILE A 289 -2.09 -25.16 -4.24
N ARG A 290 -2.22 -24.89 -5.55
CA ARG A 290 -3.40 -25.27 -6.33
C ARG A 290 -3.64 -26.76 -6.51
N ASP A 291 -2.58 -27.58 -6.53
CA ASP A 291 -2.67 -28.94 -7.05
C ASP A 291 -2.36 -30.06 -6.06
N GLU A 292 -1.69 -29.76 -4.93
CA GLU A 292 -1.05 -30.80 -4.11
C GLU A 292 -1.56 -30.94 -2.67
N ILE A 293 -2.44 -30.06 -2.19
CA ILE A 293 -3.13 -30.35 -0.91
C ILE A 293 -4.22 -31.39 -1.19
N VAL A 294 -3.77 -32.65 -1.30
CA VAL A 294 -4.54 -33.85 -1.60
C VAL A 294 -5.72 -33.95 -0.64
N GLY A 295 -6.94 -33.87 -1.18
CA GLY A 295 -8.18 -34.04 -0.41
C GLY A 295 -9.09 -32.82 -0.35
N VAL A 296 -8.71 -31.67 -0.91
CA VAL A 296 -9.64 -30.55 -1.10
C VAL A 296 -10.39 -30.76 -2.43
N PRO A 297 -11.73 -30.87 -2.43
CA PRO A 297 -12.50 -31.01 -3.65
C PRO A 297 -12.15 -29.93 -4.68
N ARG A 298 -12.01 -30.33 -5.95
CA ARG A 298 -11.92 -29.40 -7.09
C ARG A 298 -13.32 -28.88 -7.39
N ASP A 299 -13.79 -27.95 -6.55
CA ASP A 299 -15.00 -27.15 -6.85
C ASP A 299 -14.69 -26.05 -7.87
#